data_AF-A0A534DIT5-F1
#
_entry.id   AF-A0A534DIT5-F1
#
_cell.length_a   1.000
_cell.length_b   1.000
_cell.length_c   1.000
_cell.angle_alpha   90.00
_cell.angle_beta   90.00
_cell.angle_gamma   90.00
#
_symmetry.space_group_name_H-M   'P 1'
#
loop_
_entity.id
_entity.type
_entity.pdbx_description
1 polymer ?
#
loop_
_entity_poly.entity_id
_entity_poly.type
_entity_poly.pdbx_seq_one_letter_code
_entity_poly.pdbx_strand_id
1 'polypeptide(L)'
;MKVTQSALLSSSQAAEAKKLGAAFARLRIARGMKQDQAALRAGLSRNTAYRLEKGDPGLAVGQILRYLEAIVPGKTLLELLSETDPALAALSAKEQRRRARELSKRELQEIDF
;
A
#
# COMPACT_ATOMS: atom_id res chain seq x y z
N MET A 1 -27.57 -16.74 0.36
CA MET A 1 -26.88 -17.06 -0.91
C MET A 1 -25.45 -16.56 -0.83
N LYS A 2 -24.44 -17.36 -1.19
CA LYS A 2 -23.04 -16.92 -1.20
C LYS A 2 -22.81 -16.11 -2.48
N VAL A 3 -22.52 -14.82 -2.34
CA VAL A 3 -22.28 -13.93 -3.48
C VAL A 3 -20.82 -13.52 -3.52
N THR A 4 -20.24 -13.49 -4.72
CA THR A 4 -18.90 -12.97 -4.96
C THR A 4 -18.94 -11.45 -4.85
N GLN A 5 -18.44 -10.91 -3.73
CA GLN A 5 -18.55 -9.48 -3.42
C GLN A 5 -18.01 -8.59 -4.54
N SER A 6 -16.86 -8.94 -5.13
CA SER A 6 -16.25 -8.18 -6.23
C SER A 6 -17.12 -8.08 -7.49
N ALA A 7 -18.05 -9.01 -7.71
CA ALA A 7 -18.95 -9.00 -8.86
C ALA A 7 -20.15 -8.05 -8.67
N LEU A 8 -20.39 -7.58 -7.44
CA LEU A 8 -21.49 -6.66 -7.12
C LEU A 8 -21.07 -5.18 -7.11
N LEU A 9 -19.76 -4.89 -7.16
CA LEU A 9 -19.26 -3.52 -7.12
C LEU A 9 -19.36 -2.88 -8.50
N SER A 10 -19.77 -1.61 -8.51
CA SER A 10 -19.57 -0.75 -9.69
C SER A 10 -18.07 -0.54 -9.96
N SER A 11 -17.74 -0.06 -11.15
CA SER A 11 -16.35 0.27 -11.50
C SER A 11 -15.71 1.29 -10.55
N SER A 12 -16.48 2.28 -10.07
CA SER A 12 -15.98 3.27 -9.11
C SER A 12 -15.71 2.65 -7.74
N GLN A 13 -16.63 1.82 -7.23
CA GLN A 13 -16.45 1.10 -5.97
C GLN A 13 -15.25 0.14 -6.03
N ALA A 14 -15.09 -0.56 -7.16
CA ALA A 14 -13.94 -1.46 -7.36
C ALA A 14 -12.60 -0.68 -7.39
N ALA A 15 -12.60 0.53 -7.96
CA ALA A 15 -11.43 1.41 -7.94
C ALA A 15 -11.11 1.90 -6.50
N GLU A 16 -12.12 2.26 -5.71
CA GLU A 16 -11.94 2.63 -4.30
C GLU A 16 -11.36 1.48 -3.47
N ALA A 17 -11.87 0.26 -3.64
CA ALA A 17 -11.34 -0.92 -2.96
C ALA A 17 -9.87 -1.17 -3.31
N LYS A 18 -9.51 -1.07 -4.60
CA LYS A 18 -8.11 -1.15 -5.05
C LYS A 18 -7.24 -0.05 -4.46
N LYS A 19 -7.73 1.19 -4.39
CA LYS A 19 -7.01 2.32 -3.79
C LYS A 19 -6.73 2.06 -2.31
N LEU A 20 -7.72 1.56 -1.57
CA LEU A 20 -7.53 1.18 -0.16
C LEU A 20 -6.45 0.11 0.00
N GLY A 21 -6.52 -0.98 -0.77
CA GLY A 21 -5.50 -2.04 -0.73
C GLY A 21 -4.10 -1.54 -1.07
N ALA A 22 -3.99 -0.68 -2.09
CA ALA A 22 -2.72 -0.05 -2.46
C ALA A 22 -2.15 0.85 -1.36
N ALA A 23 -3.00 1.61 -0.65
CA ALA A 23 -2.57 2.43 0.48
C ALA A 23 -1.97 1.58 1.61
N PHE A 24 -2.60 0.44 1.94
CA PHE A 24 -2.04 -0.54 2.89
C PHE A 24 -0.67 -1.06 2.44
N ALA A 25 -0.56 -1.51 1.19
CA ALA A 25 0.69 -2.02 0.65
C ALA A 25 1.80 -0.97 0.68
N ARG A 26 1.49 0.28 0.28
CA ARG A 26 2.44 1.40 0.26
C ARG A 26 2.90 1.75 1.67
N LEU A 27 1.98 1.85 2.63
CA LEU A 27 2.32 2.09 4.04
C LEU A 27 3.21 0.98 4.60
N ARG A 28 2.85 -0.29 4.36
CA ARG A 28 3.65 -1.44 4.80
C ARG A 28 5.08 -1.37 4.26
N ILE A 29 5.23 -1.11 2.96
CA ILE A 29 6.54 -1.01 2.30
C ILE A 29 7.33 0.18 2.87
N ALA A 30 6.67 1.33 3.07
CA ALA A 30 7.29 2.52 3.67
C ALA A 30 7.82 2.24 5.08
N ARG A 31 7.12 1.40 5.85
CA ARG A 31 7.54 0.92 7.17
C ARG A 31 8.53 -0.25 7.12
N GLY A 32 8.99 -0.66 5.94
CA GLY A 32 9.99 -1.71 5.78
C GLY A 32 9.52 -3.11 6.18
N MET A 33 8.21 -3.33 6.28
CA MET A 33 7.65 -4.58 6.78
C MET A 33 7.33 -5.54 5.64
N LYS A 34 7.66 -6.84 5.79
CA LYS A 34 7.23 -7.86 4.82
C LYS A 34 5.74 -8.19 5.00
N GLN A 35 5.07 -8.56 3.92
CA GLN A 35 3.62 -8.86 3.94
C GLN A 35 3.29 -10.04 4.86
N ASP A 36 4.13 -11.07 4.90
CA ASP A 36 3.95 -12.22 5.79
C ASP A 36 4.17 -11.89 7.27
N GLN A 37 5.08 -10.97 7.58
CA GLN A 37 5.27 -10.46 8.94
C GLN A 37 4.06 -9.65 9.41
N ALA A 38 3.55 -8.75 8.56
CA ALA A 38 2.33 -7.99 8.85
C ALA A 38 1.13 -8.92 9.06
N ALA A 39 1.00 -9.95 8.21
CA ALA A 39 -0.07 -10.95 8.32
C ALA A 39 0.00 -11.70 9.65
N LEU A 40 1.20 -12.18 10.04
CA LEU A 40 1.40 -12.90 11.29
C LEU A 40 1.05 -12.03 12.50
N ARG A 41 1.53 -10.78 12.54
CA ARG A 41 1.22 -9.82 13.61
C ARG A 41 -0.26 -9.48 13.71
N ALA A 42 -0.94 -9.41 12.57
CA ALA A 42 -2.37 -9.17 12.51
C ALA A 42 -3.20 -10.41 12.88
N GLY A 43 -2.60 -11.59 13.04
CA GLY A 43 -3.34 -12.85 13.20
C GLY A 43 -4.14 -13.20 11.94
N LEU A 44 -3.53 -13.06 10.77
CA LEU A 44 -4.11 -13.32 9.45
C LEU A 44 -3.26 -14.32 8.67
N SER A 45 -3.89 -15.06 7.75
CA SER A 45 -3.13 -15.86 6.79
C SER A 45 -2.39 -14.96 5.78
N ARG A 46 -1.29 -15.45 5.21
CA ARG A 46 -0.58 -14.76 4.11
C ARG A 46 -1.51 -14.44 2.94
N ASN A 47 -2.42 -15.35 2.58
CA ASN A 47 -3.39 -15.13 1.51
C ASN A 47 -4.38 -14.01 1.85
N THR A 48 -4.79 -13.89 3.10
CA THR A 48 -5.68 -12.80 3.55
C THR A 48 -4.99 -11.45 3.42
N ALA A 49 -3.73 -11.33 3.84
CA ALA A 49 -2.95 -10.11 3.67
C ALA A 49 -2.70 -9.76 2.20
N TYR A 50 -2.42 -10.77 1.36
CA TYR A 50 -2.34 -10.60 -0.08
C TYR A 50 -3.63 -10.03 -0.69
N ARG A 51 -4.78 -10.63 -0.37
CA ARG A 51 -6.10 -10.17 -0.84
C ARG A 51 -6.41 -8.75 -0.36
N LEU A 52 -6.03 -8.42 0.88
CA LEU A 52 -6.22 -7.10 1.46
C LEU A 52 -5.44 -6.05 0.68
N GLU A 53 -4.15 -6.29 0.43
CA GLU A 53 -3.32 -5.36 -0.35
C GLU A 53 -3.72 -5.29 -1.84
N LYS A 54 -4.47 -6.27 -2.33
CA LYS A 54 -5.11 -6.22 -3.66
C LYS A 54 -6.45 -5.49 -3.68
N GLY A 55 -6.97 -5.10 -2.52
CA GLY A 55 -8.25 -4.39 -2.41
C GLY A 55 -9.46 -5.31 -2.56
N ASP A 56 -9.38 -6.54 -2.05
CA ASP A 56 -10.51 -7.47 -2.08
C ASP A 56 -11.67 -6.98 -1.20
N PRO A 57 -12.85 -6.66 -1.76
CA PRO A 57 -14.00 -6.13 -1.03
C PRO A 57 -14.71 -7.18 -0.16
N GLY A 58 -14.39 -8.46 -0.30
CA GLY A 58 -14.96 -9.55 0.49
C GLY A 58 -14.28 -9.77 1.84
N LEU A 59 -13.35 -8.91 2.24
CA LEU A 59 -12.68 -9.00 3.54
C LEU A 59 -13.48 -8.29 4.63
N ALA A 60 -13.45 -8.86 5.84
CA ALA A 60 -14.14 -8.25 6.97
C ALA A 60 -13.40 -6.99 7.43
N VAL A 61 -14.15 -5.94 7.79
CA VAL A 61 -13.58 -4.67 8.29
C VAL A 61 -12.66 -4.89 9.48
N GLY A 62 -12.98 -5.83 10.38
CA GLY A 62 -12.10 -6.19 11.51
C GLY A 62 -10.74 -6.77 11.11
N GLN A 63 -10.62 -7.42 9.94
CA GLN A 63 -9.32 -7.86 9.41
C GLN A 63 -8.51 -6.66 8.89
N ILE A 64 -9.18 -5.70 8.27
CA ILE A 64 -8.57 -4.45 7.78
C ILE A 64 -7.99 -3.65 8.93
N LEU A 65 -8.78 -3.45 10.00
CA LEU A 65 -8.35 -2.70 11.19
C LEU A 65 -7.16 -3.37 11.89
N ARG A 66 -7.20 -4.70 12.11
CA ARG A 66 -6.07 -5.43 12.71
C ARG A 66 -4.81 -5.40 11.84
N TYR A 67 -4.97 -5.41 10.52
CA TYR A 67 -3.82 -5.30 9.61
C TYR A 67 -3.19 -3.90 9.67
N LEU A 68 -3.99 -2.84 9.81
CA LEU A 68 -3.47 -1.49 10.02
C LEU A 68 -2.68 -1.40 11.32
N GLU A 69 -3.27 -1.86 12.42
CA GLU A 69 -2.66 -1.88 13.75
C GLU A 69 -1.34 -2.66 13.75
N ALA A 70 -1.27 -3.78 13.02
CA ALA A 70 -0.06 -4.58 12.89
C ALA A 70 1.09 -3.87 12.13
N ILE A 71 0.77 -2.94 11.22
CA ILE A 71 1.75 -2.17 10.45
C ILE A 71 2.16 -0.90 11.21
N VAL A 72 1.18 -0.13 11.70
CA VAL A 72 1.37 1.10 12.48
C VAL A 72 0.32 1.16 13.60
N PRO A 73 0.71 0.81 14.83
CA PRO A 73 -0.18 0.88 15.98
C PRO A 73 -0.79 2.27 16.19
N GLY A 74 -2.09 2.34 16.49
CA GLY A 74 -2.82 3.58 16.76
C GLY A 74 -3.18 4.42 15.53
N LYS A 75 -2.79 4.00 14.31
CA LYS A 75 -3.13 4.72 13.08
C LYS A 75 -4.57 4.43 12.66
N THR A 76 -5.29 5.47 12.26
CA THR A 76 -6.69 5.36 11.79
C THR A 76 -6.77 5.14 10.28
N LEU A 77 -7.92 4.65 9.80
CA LEU A 77 -8.19 4.51 8.35
C LEU A 77 -8.18 5.87 7.63
N LEU A 78 -8.64 6.93 8.29
CA LEU A 78 -8.59 8.27 7.73
C LEU A 78 -7.15 8.69 7.48
N GLU A 79 -6.27 8.56 8.47
CA GLU A 79 -4.85 8.89 8.33
C GLU A 79 -4.11 7.98 7.34
N LEU A 80 -4.55 6.73 7.17
CA LEU A 80 -4.05 5.86 6.10
C LEU A 80 -4.36 6.45 4.72
N LEU A 81 -5.62 6.84 4.49
CA LEU A 81 -6.10 7.35 3.20
C LEU A 81 -5.66 8.79 2.90
N SER A 82 -5.41 9.59 3.94
CA SER A 82 -4.81 10.92 3.81
C SER A 82 -3.30 10.89 3.55
N GLU A 83 -2.67 9.70 3.56
CA GLU A 83 -1.24 9.50 3.27
C GLU A 83 -0.28 10.38 4.10
N THR A 84 -0.68 10.76 5.32
CA THR A 84 0.06 11.70 6.19
C THR A 84 1.24 11.06 6.95
N ASP A 85 1.52 9.79 6.72
CA ASP A 85 2.61 9.09 7.42
C ASP A 85 3.98 9.58 6.93
N PRO A 86 4.89 10.06 7.81
CA PRO A 86 6.23 10.51 7.41
C PRO A 86 7.05 9.46 6.66
N ALA A 87 6.82 8.16 6.91
CA ALA A 87 7.50 7.09 6.20
C ALA A 87 7.14 7.07 4.71
N LEU A 88 5.92 7.49 4.33
CA LEU A 88 5.50 7.59 2.92
C LEU A 88 6.28 8.68 2.18
N ALA A 89 6.57 9.81 2.85
CA ALA A 89 7.41 10.87 2.28
C ALA A 89 8.85 10.36 2.06
N ALA A 90 9.42 9.66 3.05
CA ALA A 90 10.75 9.07 2.94
C ALA A 90 10.83 8.02 1.82
N LEU A 91 9.81 7.16 1.69
CA LEU A 91 9.72 6.19 0.60
C LEU A 91 9.68 6.89 -0.76
N SER A 92 8.83 7.91 -0.90
CA SER A 92 8.67 8.66 -2.15
C SER A 92 9.97 9.35 -2.57
N ALA A 93 10.71 9.95 -1.63
CA ALA A 93 12.02 10.54 -1.91
C ALA A 93 13.04 9.50 -2.39
N LYS A 94 13.02 8.28 -1.81
CA LYS A 94 13.88 7.17 -2.25
C LYS A 94 13.50 6.66 -3.64
N GLU A 95 12.21 6.57 -3.95
CA GLU A 95 11.70 6.20 -5.28
C GLU A 95 12.11 7.22 -6.35
N GLN A 96 12.03 8.53 -6.04
CA GLN A 96 12.46 9.60 -6.93
C GLN A 96 13.96 9.53 -7.24
N ARG A 97 14.81 9.36 -6.21
CA ARG A 97 16.26 9.21 -6.41
C ARG A 97 16.62 8.04 -7.32
N ARG A 98 15.91 6.91 -7.21
CA ARG A 98 16.11 5.75 -8.10
C ARG A 98 15.62 5.98 -9.52
N ARG A 99 14.67 6.88 -9.72
CA ARG A 99 14.11 7.23 -11.04
C ARG A 99 14.89 8.31 -11.77
N ALA A 100 15.71 9.10 -11.08
CA ALA A 100 16.70 9.95 -11.74
C ALA A 100 17.63 9.02 -12.54
N ARG A 101 17.43 8.97 -13.86
CA ARG A 101 18.28 8.21 -14.77
C ARG A 101 19.69 8.77 -14.68
N GLU A 102 20.70 7.91 -14.68
CA GLU A 102 22.06 8.37 -14.98
C GLU A 102 22.02 9.10 -16.33
N LEU A 103 22.56 10.32 -16.35
CA LEU A 103 22.73 11.07 -17.58
C LEU A 103 23.68 10.27 -18.49
N SER A 104 23.31 10.14 -19.76
CA SER A 104 24.21 9.56 -20.75
C SER A 104 25.44 10.44 -20.93
N LYS A 105 26.53 9.87 -21.45
CA LYS A 105 27.76 10.64 -21.73
C LYS A 105 27.53 11.89 -22.57
N ARG A 106 26.52 11.90 -23.45
CA ARG A 106 26.12 13.07 -24.24
C ARG A 106 25.44 14.14 -23.39
N GLU A 107 24.51 13.73 -22.53
CA GLU A 107 23.79 14.64 -21.63
C GLU A 107 24.73 15.24 -20.57
N LEU A 108 25.77 14.51 -20.13
CA LEU A 108 26.83 15.05 -19.28
C LEU A 108 27.69 16.12 -19.98
N GLN A 109 28.00 15.93 -21.27
CA GLN A 109 28.78 16.89 -22.07
C GLN A 109 28.02 18.19 -22.35
N GLU A 110 26.69 18.17 -22.32
CA GLU A 110 25.86 19.38 -22.49
C GLU A 110 25.72 20.21 -21.20
N ILE A 111 26.12 19.66 -20.05
CA ILE A 111 25.94 20.28 -18.71
C ILE A 111 27.28 20.71 -18.10
N ASP A 112 28.42 20.20 -18.58
CA ASP A 112 29.73 20.80 -18.32
C ASP A 112 29.84 22.11 -19.12
N PHE A 113 29.75 23.23 -18.41
CA PHE A 113 29.96 24.59 -18.94
C PHE A 113 31.44 24.87 -19.20
#